data_AF-A0A1F7I6A5-F1
#
_entry.id   AF-A0A1F7I6A5-F1
#
_cell.length_a   1.000
_cell.length_b   1.000
_cell.length_c   1.000
_cell.angle_alpha   90.00
_cell.angle_beta   90.00
_cell.angle_gamma   90.00
#
_symmetry.space_group_name_H-M   'P 1'
#
loop_
_entity.id
_entity.type
_entity.pdbx_description
1 polymer ?
#
loop_
_entity_poly.entity_id
_entity_poly.type
_entity_poly.pdbx_seq_one_letter_code
_entity_poly.pdbx_strand_id
1 'polypeptide(L)'
;METLVHADHHELVLSEFLRVLRPGGRVVLFEYSIPELDSIPTPARDLAERVIKNTGMASLPYFTHGSFPGILEKAGFENAQSVDISRNVYPSWFHLWTLALKTTLVEFSHGRVNLDNVPGSIWVWPARHKLGYYISQANKPV
;
A
#
# COMPACT_ATOMS: atom_id res chain seq x y z
N MET A 1 7.79 0.37 -8.89
CA MET A 1 6.98 -0.86 -8.85
C MET A 1 6.07 -0.78 -7.63
N GLU A 2 4.80 -1.18 -7.75
CA GLU A 2 3.83 -1.27 -6.64
C GLU A 2 3.64 -2.73 -6.27
N THR A 3 4.58 -3.27 -5.50
CA THR A 3 4.56 -4.71 -5.17
C THR A 3 5.24 -5.03 -3.85
N LEU A 4 6.09 -4.15 -3.32
CA LEU A 4 6.84 -4.44 -2.10
C LEU A 4 5.89 -4.64 -0.91
N VAL A 5 4.72 -3.98 -0.93
CA VAL A 5 3.64 -4.19 0.03
C VAL A 5 3.22 -5.65 0.20
N HIS A 6 3.40 -6.48 -0.84
CA HIS A 6 3.04 -7.90 -0.83
C HIS A 6 4.15 -8.82 -0.33
N ALA A 7 5.35 -8.30 -0.06
CA ALA A 7 6.42 -9.10 0.51
C ALA A 7 6.10 -9.44 1.97
N ASP A 8 6.30 -10.70 2.36
CA ASP A 8 6.22 -11.11 3.77
C ASP A 8 7.35 -10.49 4.61
N HIS A 9 8.51 -10.30 3.97
CA HIS A 9 9.69 -9.64 4.54
C HIS A 9 10.24 -8.61 3.56
N HIS A 10 9.74 -7.37 3.63
CA HIS A 10 10.18 -6.29 2.74
C HIS A 10 11.68 -5.99 2.85
N GLU A 11 12.27 -6.15 4.03
CA GLU A 11 13.68 -5.92 4.29
C GLU A 11 14.56 -6.88 3.48
N LEU A 12 14.16 -8.17 3.38
CA LEU A 12 14.87 -9.16 2.57
C LEU A 12 14.79 -8.80 1.08
N VAL A 13 13.62 -8.42 0.59
CA VAL A 13 13.44 -7.99 -0.81
C VAL A 13 14.27 -6.75 -1.12
N LEU A 14 14.31 -5.77 -0.22
CA LEU A 14 15.14 -4.58 -0.37
C LEU A 14 16.64 -4.92 -0.36
N SER A 15 17.06 -5.86 0.49
CA SER A 15 18.45 -6.33 0.50
C SER A 15 18.85 -7.00 -0.83
N GLU A 16 17.93 -7.75 -1.44
CA GLU A 16 18.14 -8.35 -2.75
C GLU A 16 18.17 -7.30 -3.86
N PHE A 17 17.32 -6.27 -3.81
CA PHE A 17 17.42 -5.12 -4.72
C PHE A 17 18.78 -4.45 -4.61
N LEU A 18 19.26 -4.20 -3.38
CA LEU A 18 20.58 -3.63 -3.16
C LEU A 18 21.69 -4.53 -3.71
N ARG A 19 21.58 -5.86 -3.54
CA ARG A 19 22.56 -6.84 -4.04
C ARG A 19 22.69 -6.78 -5.56
N VAL A 20 21.56 -6.75 -6.29
CA VAL A 20 21.55 -6.84 -7.77
C VAL A 20 21.76 -5.50 -8.47
N LEU A 21 21.43 -4.38 -7.83
CA LEU A 21 21.69 -3.06 -8.39
C LEU A 21 23.20 -2.84 -8.56
N ARG A 22 23.60 -2.25 -9.69
CA ARG A 22 24.98 -1.76 -9.85
C ARG A 22 25.26 -0.61 -8.86
N PRO A 23 26.52 -0.39 -8.43
CA PRO A 23 26.87 0.78 -7.62
C PRO A 23 26.37 2.09 -8.23
N GLY A 24 25.82 2.98 -7.41
CA GLY A 24 25.15 4.22 -7.86
C GLY A 24 23.79 4.01 -8.55
N GLY A 25 23.33 2.77 -8.73
CA GLY A 25 22.02 2.44 -9.29
C GLY A 25 20.87 3.00 -8.45
N ARG A 26 19.69 3.17 -9.06
CA ARG A 26 18.50 3.75 -8.42
C ARG A 26 17.38 2.73 -8.32
N VAL A 27 16.68 2.72 -7.19
CA VAL A 27 15.38 2.05 -7.02
C VAL A 27 14.27 3.09 -6.98
N VAL A 28 13.11 2.77 -7.57
CA VAL A 28 11.89 3.59 -7.52
C VAL A 28 10.69 2.69 -7.24
N LEU A 29 10.02 2.95 -6.12
CA LEU A 29 8.88 2.20 -5.60
C LEU A 29 7.65 3.09 -5.54
N PHE A 30 6.48 2.50 -5.73
CA PHE A 30 5.19 3.18 -5.70
C PHE A 30 4.38 2.43 -4.66
N GLU A 31 4.23 2.97 -3.46
CA GLU A 31 3.75 2.16 -2.33
C GLU A 31 2.67 2.88 -1.56
N TYR A 32 1.75 2.08 -1.03
CA TYR A 32 0.71 2.54 -0.13
C TYR A 32 1.32 3.00 1.19
N SER A 33 0.63 3.93 1.83
CA SER A 33 0.96 4.38 3.16
C SER A 33 -0.30 4.46 4.01
N ILE A 34 -0.24 3.98 5.25
CA ILE A 34 -1.38 3.99 6.18
C ILE A 34 -1.01 4.67 7.50
N PRO A 35 -1.99 5.09 8.33
CA PRO A 35 -1.72 5.45 9.70
C PRO A 35 -1.21 4.21 10.47
N GLU A 36 -0.50 4.44 11.57
CA GLU A 36 -0.16 3.36 12.50
C GLU A 36 -1.44 2.64 12.94
N LEU A 37 -1.48 1.30 12.80
CA LEU A 37 -2.69 0.53 13.10
C LEU A 37 -3.18 0.73 14.54
N ASP A 38 -2.26 0.87 15.49
CA ASP A 38 -2.58 1.13 16.90
C ASP A 38 -3.24 2.49 17.16
N SER A 39 -3.07 3.45 16.23
CA SER A 39 -3.75 4.75 16.28
C SER A 39 -5.19 4.72 15.76
N ILE A 40 -5.63 3.61 15.16
CA ILE A 40 -6.94 3.45 14.54
C ILE A 40 -7.94 2.84 15.53
N PRO A 41 -9.19 3.35 15.62
CA PRO A 41 -10.23 2.73 16.44
C PRO A 41 -10.49 1.26 16.07
N THR A 42 -10.72 0.40 17.07
CA THR A 42 -10.82 -1.06 16.92
C THR A 42 -11.65 -1.52 15.71
N PRO A 43 -12.90 -1.05 15.48
CA PRO A 43 -13.69 -1.55 14.34
C PRO A 43 -13.05 -1.29 12.97
N ALA A 44 -12.33 -0.16 12.83
CA ALA A 44 -11.64 0.20 11.60
C ALA A 44 -10.27 -0.52 11.49
N ARG A 45 -9.59 -0.76 12.62
CA ARG A 45 -8.37 -1.57 12.66
C ARG A 45 -8.65 -3.02 12.25
N ASP A 46 -9.67 -3.66 12.82
CA ASP A 46 -10.04 -5.04 12.48
C ASP A 46 -10.39 -5.20 10.99
N LEU A 47 -11.02 -4.17 10.41
CA LEU A 47 -11.28 -4.13 8.97
C LEU A 47 -9.98 -4.00 8.16
N ALA A 48 -9.08 -3.10 8.56
CA ALA A 48 -7.79 -2.92 7.90
C ALA A 48 -6.96 -4.21 7.94
N GLU A 49 -6.89 -4.88 9.08
CA GLU A 49 -6.21 -6.17 9.26
C GLU A 49 -6.80 -7.27 8.37
N ARG A 50 -8.14 -7.35 8.26
CA ARG A 50 -8.80 -8.27 7.33
C ARG A 50 -8.45 -7.98 5.89
N VAL A 51 -8.43 -6.71 5.50
CA VAL A 51 -8.02 -6.30 4.14
C VAL A 51 -6.58 -6.72 3.88
N ILE A 52 -5.64 -6.35 4.76
CA ILE A 52 -4.22 -6.70 4.68
C ILE A 52 -4.04 -8.21 4.48
N LYS A 53 -4.74 -9.01 5.29
CA LYS A 53 -4.71 -10.47 5.21
C LYS A 53 -5.27 -10.98 3.88
N ASN A 54 -6.43 -10.53 3.46
CA ASN A 54 -7.14 -11.05 2.28
C ASN A 54 -6.49 -10.60 0.97
N THR A 55 -5.79 -9.47 0.95
CA THR A 55 -5.05 -8.96 -0.23
C THR A 55 -3.60 -9.41 -0.26
N GLY A 56 -3.13 -10.12 0.77
CA GLY A 56 -1.73 -10.55 0.88
C GLY A 56 -0.76 -9.36 0.93
N MET A 57 -1.16 -8.24 1.53
CA MET A 57 -0.37 -7.02 1.66
C MET A 57 0.44 -7.03 2.97
N ALA A 58 1.22 -8.08 3.18
CA ALA A 58 1.87 -8.40 4.46
C ALA A 58 2.78 -7.27 4.99
N SER A 59 3.39 -6.47 4.11
CA SER A 59 4.27 -5.37 4.52
C SER A 59 3.54 -4.03 4.77
N LEU A 60 2.25 -3.93 4.43
CA LEU A 60 1.48 -2.68 4.63
C LEU A 60 1.50 -2.13 6.06
N PRO A 61 1.45 -2.94 7.14
CA PRO A 61 1.58 -2.42 8.52
C PRO A 61 2.83 -1.61 8.80
N TYR A 62 3.93 -1.87 8.08
CA TYR A 62 5.21 -1.17 8.26
C TYR A 62 5.29 0.10 7.42
N PHE A 63 4.41 0.25 6.44
CA PHE A 63 4.41 1.36 5.49
C PHE A 63 3.56 2.50 6.05
N THR A 64 4.02 3.08 7.15
CA THR A 64 3.33 4.19 7.79
C THR A 64 3.69 5.53 7.16
N HIS A 65 2.85 6.54 7.34
CA HIS A 65 3.05 7.87 6.76
C HIS A 65 4.45 8.43 7.05
N GLY A 66 5.22 8.66 5.98
CA GLY A 66 6.59 9.20 6.06
C GLY A 66 7.68 8.19 6.42
N SER A 67 7.37 6.91 6.65
CA SER A 67 8.35 5.90 7.09
C SER A 67 9.30 5.43 5.98
N PHE A 68 8.85 5.46 4.73
CA PHE A 68 9.53 4.83 3.60
C PHE A 68 11.00 5.22 3.39
N PRO A 69 11.39 6.50 3.49
CA PRO A 69 12.79 6.88 3.39
C PRO A 69 13.65 6.15 4.43
N GLY A 70 13.20 6.08 5.68
CA GLY A 70 13.89 5.36 6.75
C GLY A 70 13.92 3.84 6.54
N ILE A 71 12.90 3.26 5.90
CA ILE A 71 12.89 1.83 5.52
C ILE A 71 14.00 1.55 4.48
N LEU A 72 14.12 2.41 3.46
CA LEU A 72 15.14 2.29 2.42
C LEU A 72 16.55 2.50 2.99
N GLU A 73 16.73 3.48 3.86
CA GLU A 73 18.01 3.75 4.54
C GLU A 73 18.44 2.59 5.43
N LYS A 74 17.51 2.00 6.21
CA LYS A 74 17.78 0.79 7.01
C LYS A 74 18.21 -0.40 6.16
N ALA A 75 17.73 -0.50 4.93
CA ALA A 75 18.13 -1.54 3.99
C ALA A 75 19.50 -1.29 3.33
N GLY A 76 20.13 -0.13 3.56
CA GLY A 76 21.46 0.22 3.03
C GLY A 76 21.44 1.07 1.76
N PHE A 77 20.30 1.64 1.39
CA PHE A 77 20.24 2.66 0.35
C PHE A 77 20.58 4.05 0.90
N GLU A 78 21.02 4.96 0.02
CA GLU A 78 21.32 6.35 0.33
C GLU A 78 20.42 7.31 -0.45
N ASN A 79 20.34 8.57 -0.01
CA ASN A 79 19.55 9.63 -0.65
C ASN A 79 18.07 9.26 -0.80
N ALA A 80 17.51 8.60 0.21
CA ALA A 80 16.13 8.16 0.18
C ALA A 80 15.16 9.35 0.27
N GLN A 81 14.18 9.40 -0.63
CA GLN A 81 13.19 10.46 -0.71
C GLN A 81 11.83 9.87 -1.09
N SER A 82 10.76 10.50 -0.59
CA SER A 82 9.38 10.14 -0.92
C SER A 82 8.58 11.38 -1.30
N VAL A 83 7.74 11.23 -2.32
CA VAL A 83 6.79 12.26 -2.77
C VAL A 83 5.38 11.71 -2.66
N ASP A 84 4.50 12.43 -1.95
CA ASP A 84 3.07 12.12 -1.87
C ASP A 84 2.38 12.44 -3.20
N ILE A 85 1.84 11.40 -3.84
CA ILE A 85 1.06 11.51 -5.08
C ILE A 85 -0.37 11.00 -4.89
N SER A 86 -0.87 10.95 -3.65
CA SER A 86 -2.19 10.40 -3.31
C SER A 86 -3.30 11.04 -4.14
N ARG A 87 -3.24 12.36 -4.34
CA ARG A 87 -4.22 13.11 -5.15
C ARG A 87 -4.23 12.68 -6.62
N ASN A 88 -3.11 12.20 -7.16
CA ASN A 88 -3.01 11.71 -8.52
C ASN A 88 -3.70 10.35 -8.71
N VAL A 89 -3.73 9.51 -7.66
CA VAL A 89 -4.37 8.18 -7.71
C VAL A 89 -5.84 8.20 -7.31
N TYR A 90 -6.32 9.26 -6.67
CA TYR A 90 -7.73 9.41 -6.29
C TYR A 90 -8.72 9.17 -7.42
N PRO A 91 -8.54 9.67 -8.67
CA PRO A 91 -9.45 9.37 -9.77
C PRO A 91 -9.58 7.87 -10.04
N SER A 92 -8.48 7.13 -9.96
CA SER A 92 -8.47 5.66 -10.13
C SER A 92 -9.17 4.96 -8.98
N TRP A 93 -8.90 5.35 -7.73
CA TRP A 93 -9.59 4.81 -6.56
C TRP A 93 -11.10 5.10 -6.59
N PHE A 94 -11.49 6.28 -7.06
CA PHE A 94 -12.90 6.63 -7.26
C PHE A 94 -13.54 5.71 -8.30
N HIS A 95 -12.88 5.50 -9.44
CA HIS A 95 -13.39 4.61 -10.48
C HIS A 95 -13.58 3.18 -9.96
N LEU A 96 -12.56 2.62 -9.29
CA LEU A 96 -12.63 1.28 -8.70
C LEU A 96 -13.74 1.18 -7.65
N TRP A 97 -13.91 2.20 -6.81
CA TRP A 97 -15.00 2.26 -5.85
C TRP A 97 -16.38 2.25 -6.52
N THR A 98 -16.57 3.04 -7.59
CA THR A 98 -17.85 3.03 -8.33
C THR A 98 -18.12 1.67 -8.99
N LEU A 99 -17.08 0.98 -9.46
CA LEU A 99 -17.21 -0.38 -10.01
C LEU A 99 -17.57 -1.40 -8.93
N ALA A 100 -16.93 -1.32 -7.75
CA ALA A 100 -17.25 -2.15 -6.60
C ALA A 100 -18.70 -1.97 -6.15
N LEU A 101 -19.21 -0.73 -6.10
CA LEU A 101 -20.62 -0.47 -5.79
C LEU A 101 -21.56 -1.09 -6.82
N LYS A 102 -21.30 -0.89 -8.12
CA LYS A 102 -22.14 -1.45 -9.20
C LYS A 102 -22.18 -2.96 -9.17
N THR A 103 -21.03 -3.61 -9.02
CA THR A 103 -20.92 -5.07 -8.95
C THR A 103 -21.64 -5.63 -7.72
N THR A 104 -21.50 -4.98 -6.56
CA THR A 104 -22.21 -5.38 -5.34
C THR A 104 -23.74 -5.33 -5.52
N LEU A 105 -24.25 -4.28 -6.17
CA LEU A 105 -25.69 -4.15 -6.45
C LEU A 105 -26.19 -5.27 -7.39
N VAL A 106 -25.39 -5.64 -8.38
CA VAL A 106 -25.70 -6.74 -9.30
C VAL A 106 -25.67 -8.09 -8.56
N GLU A 107 -24.63 -8.38 -7.77
CA GLU A 107 -24.57 -9.63 -7.00
C GLU A 107 -25.72 -9.75 -5.99
N PHE A 108 -26.10 -8.63 -5.37
CA PHE A 108 -27.28 -8.56 -4.52
C PHE A 108 -28.57 -8.90 -5.27
N SER A 109 -28.77 -8.37 -6.49
CA SER A 109 -29.96 -8.69 -7.28
C SER A 109 -30.03 -10.15 -7.75
N HIS A 110 -28.90 -10.87 -7.72
CA HIS A 110 -28.82 -12.30 -8.06
C HIS A 110 -28.77 -13.21 -6.82
N GLY A 111 -28.85 -12.67 -5.60
CA GLY A 111 -28.76 -13.45 -4.36
C GLY A 111 -27.39 -14.07 -4.09
N ARG A 112 -26.32 -13.53 -4.67
CA ARG A 112 -24.94 -14.08 -4.65
C ARG A 112 -23.95 -13.17 -3.92
N VAL A 113 -24.34 -12.61 -2.78
CA VAL A 113 -23.48 -11.65 -2.09
C VAL A 113 -22.24 -12.35 -1.51
N ASN A 114 -21.09 -12.21 -2.16
CA ASN A 114 -19.80 -12.56 -1.59
C ASN A 114 -19.23 -11.31 -0.88
N LEU A 115 -19.30 -11.33 0.45
CA LEU A 115 -18.90 -10.22 1.32
C LEU A 115 -17.40 -10.21 1.67
N ASP A 116 -16.58 -11.11 1.13
CA ASP A 116 -15.20 -11.25 1.62
C ASP A 116 -14.22 -10.26 0.97
N ASN A 117 -14.45 -9.89 -0.30
CA ASN A 117 -13.60 -8.94 -1.06
C ASN A 117 -14.23 -7.55 -1.27
N VAL A 118 -15.56 -7.46 -1.20
CA VAL A 118 -16.33 -6.25 -1.48
C VAL A 118 -16.14 -5.15 -0.41
N PRO A 119 -16.12 -5.43 0.91
CA PRO A 119 -16.05 -4.38 1.93
C PRO A 119 -14.77 -3.56 1.84
N GLY A 120 -13.61 -4.20 1.66
CA GLY A 120 -12.33 -3.51 1.57
C GLY A 120 -12.32 -2.44 0.47
N SER A 121 -12.77 -2.81 -0.73
CA SER A 121 -12.85 -1.90 -1.89
C SER A 121 -13.88 -0.77 -1.72
N ILE A 122 -15.02 -1.02 -1.06
CA ILE A 122 -16.04 -0.01 -0.77
C ILE A 122 -15.52 1.04 0.23
N TRP A 123 -14.65 0.65 1.16
CA TRP A 123 -14.15 1.55 2.20
C TRP A 123 -12.96 2.42 1.79
N VAL A 124 -12.23 2.05 0.73
CA VAL A 124 -11.07 2.83 0.24
C VAL A 124 -11.42 4.28 -0.10
N TRP A 125 -12.50 4.53 -0.85
CA TRP A 125 -12.84 5.89 -1.28
C TRP A 125 -13.30 6.81 -0.13
N PRO A 126 -14.22 6.40 0.76
CA PRO A 126 -14.55 7.19 1.95
C PRO A 126 -13.34 7.47 2.85
N ALA A 127 -12.44 6.50 2.99
CA ALA A 127 -11.24 6.60 3.84
C ALA A 127 -10.02 7.21 3.14
N ARG A 128 -10.12 7.60 1.85
CA ARG A 128 -8.97 8.01 1.01
C ARG A 128 -8.03 9.04 1.62
N HIS A 129 -8.53 9.95 2.46
CA HIS A 129 -7.75 11.01 3.11
C HIS A 129 -6.85 10.48 4.25
N LYS A 130 -7.06 9.24 4.68
CA LYS A 130 -6.23 8.54 5.66
C LYS A 130 -5.18 7.66 5.00
N LEU A 131 -5.38 7.34 3.73
CA LEU A 131 -4.49 6.52 2.93
C LEU A 131 -3.55 7.42 2.14
N GLY A 132 -2.31 6.98 2.00
CA GLY A 132 -1.30 7.62 1.20
C GLY A 132 -0.87 6.73 0.04
N TYR A 133 -0.34 7.35 -1.00
CA TYR A 133 0.31 6.66 -2.11
C TYR A 133 1.53 7.48 -2.51
N TYR A 134 2.71 6.90 -2.34
CA TYR A 134 3.98 7.61 -2.44
C TYR A 134 4.84 7.04 -3.55
N ILE A 135 5.56 7.92 -4.26
CA ILE A 135 6.73 7.52 -5.04
C ILE A 135 7.95 7.67 -4.14
N SER A 136 8.63 6.55 -3.86
CA SER A 136 9.84 6.51 -3.06
C SER A 136 11.03 6.12 -3.92
N GLN A 137 12.13 6.83 -3.79
CA GLN A 137 13.35 6.56 -4.53
C GLN A 137 14.58 6.61 -3.63
N ALA A 138 15.58 5.81 -3.94
CA ALA A 138 16.89 5.83 -3.27
C ALA A 138 17.97 5.26 -4.19
N ASN A 139 19.23 5.44 -3.80
CA ASN A 139 20.42 5.03 -4.56
C ASN A 139 21.20 3.94 -3.82
N LYS A 140 21.77 2.99 -4.56
CA LYS A 140 22.80 2.10 -4.02
C LYS A 140 24.10 2.92 -3.82
N PRO A 141 24.81 2.76 -2.69
CA PRO A 141 26.14 3.34 -2.52
C PRO A 141 27.10 2.98 -3.66
N VAL A 142 28.12 3.82 -3.88
CA VAL A 142 29.16 3.62 -4.90
C VAL A 142 30.25 2.67 -4.40
#